data_AF-A0A661EXT0-F1
#
_entry.id   AF-A0A661EXT0-F1
#
_cell.length_a   1.000
_cell.length_b   1.000
_cell.length_c   1.000
_cell.angle_alpha   90.00
_cell.angle_beta   90.00
_cell.angle_gamma   90.00
#
_symmetry.space_group_name_H-M   'P 1'
#
loop_
_entity.id
_entity.type
_entity.pdbx_description
1 polymer ?
#
loop_
_entity_poly.entity_id
_entity_poly.type
_entity_poly.pdbx_seq_one_letter_code
_entity_poly.pdbx_strand_id
1 'polypeptide(L)'
;QNNFYYPDVMVVCDNNDKESEFYKTKPTIIIEVLSPSTRRIDKTIKRLAYQALPTLQEYVLIEQDKAEIEVFTRSSGWQAEYYYLGDSISFASIGVTVQVEDIYYQVNNDDVLAYVKPEN
;
A
#
# COMPACT_ATOMS: atom_id res chain seq x y z
N GLN A 1 -2.47 0.77 24.39
CA GLN A 1 -1.97 1.95 23.66
C GLN A 1 -2.99 2.26 22.58
N ASN A 2 -3.55 3.48 22.55
CA ASN A 2 -4.37 3.93 21.43
C ASN A 2 -3.43 4.48 20.36
N ASN A 3 -3.01 3.62 19.44
CA ASN A 3 -2.25 4.05 18.27
C ASN A 3 -3.25 4.50 17.20
N PHE A 4 -3.09 5.75 16.76
CA PHE A 4 -3.97 6.36 15.78
C PHE A 4 -3.11 6.98 14.69
N TYR A 5 -3.40 6.65 13.45
CA TYR A 5 -2.59 7.00 12.28
C TYR A 5 -3.52 7.36 11.13
N TYR A 6 -3.11 8.34 10.33
CA TYR A 6 -3.72 8.64 9.05
C TYR A 6 -2.82 8.07 7.96
N PRO A 7 -3.20 6.94 7.33
CA PRO A 7 -2.45 6.42 6.19
C PRO A 7 -2.71 7.31 4.97
N ASP A 8 -1.83 7.22 3.97
CA ASP A 8 -2.01 7.97 2.72
C ASP A 8 -3.27 7.53 1.97
N VAL A 9 -3.55 6.22 1.91
CA VAL A 9 -4.80 5.68 1.37
C VAL A 9 -5.33 4.55 2.25
N MET A 10 -6.65 4.52 2.40
CA MET A 10 -7.36 3.39 3.01
C MET A 10 -8.61 3.02 2.22
N VAL A 11 -8.89 1.73 2.18
CA VAL A 11 -10.15 1.19 1.64
C VAL A 11 -10.92 0.54 2.79
N VAL A 12 -12.20 0.87 2.90
CA VAL A 12 -13.10 0.34 3.93
C VAL A 12 -14.32 -0.26 3.25
N CYS A 13 -14.48 -1.58 3.37
CA CYS A 13 -15.63 -2.29 2.81
C CYS A 13 -16.75 -2.54 3.84
N ASP A 14 -16.47 -2.43 5.14
CA ASP A 14 -17.51 -2.59 6.18
C ASP A 14 -18.40 -1.33 6.22
N ASN A 15 -19.61 -1.45 5.68
CA ASN A 15 -20.63 -0.40 5.69
C ASN A 15 -21.09 0.02 7.11
N ASN A 16 -20.71 -0.72 8.14
CA ASN A 16 -20.99 -0.40 9.54
C ASN A 16 -19.85 0.40 10.21
N ASP A 17 -18.73 0.65 9.53
CA ASP A 17 -17.65 1.52 10.04
C ASP A 17 -18.02 3.01 9.90
N LYS A 18 -19.02 3.40 10.70
CA LYS A 18 -19.65 4.73 10.71
C LYS A 18 -19.51 5.43 12.05
N GLU A 19 -18.63 4.94 12.91
CA GLU A 19 -18.39 5.52 14.24
C GLU A 19 -17.91 6.97 14.16
N SER A 20 -17.24 7.33 13.07
CA SER A 20 -16.75 8.69 12.82
C SER A 20 -16.74 9.03 11.33
N GLU A 21 -16.91 10.32 11.06
CA GLU A 21 -16.67 10.92 9.74
C GLU A 21 -15.18 11.19 9.50
N PHE A 22 -14.40 11.37 10.58
CA PHE A 22 -12.98 11.73 10.50
C PHE A 22 -12.04 10.54 10.48
N TYR A 23 -12.51 9.35 10.89
CA TYR A 23 -11.68 8.16 10.96
C TYR A 23 -12.46 6.87 10.80
N LYS A 24 -11.73 5.82 10.48
CA LYS A 24 -12.24 4.48 10.23
C LYS A 24 -11.43 3.47 11.03
N THR A 25 -12.10 2.48 11.60
CA THR A 25 -11.51 1.50 12.52
C THR A 25 -11.41 0.10 11.91
N LYS A 26 -12.02 -0.09 10.73
CA LYS A 26 -12.14 -1.38 10.04
C LYS A 26 -11.64 -1.34 8.60
N PRO A 27 -10.39 -0.90 8.36
CA PRO A 27 -9.81 -0.91 7.02
C PRO A 27 -9.68 -2.33 6.48
N THR A 28 -9.95 -2.46 5.18
CA THR A 28 -9.72 -3.66 4.38
C THR A 28 -8.34 -3.61 3.73
N ILE A 29 -7.96 -2.44 3.19
CA ILE A 29 -6.64 -2.17 2.62
C ILE A 29 -6.07 -0.90 3.25
N ILE A 30 -4.79 -0.89 3.56
CA ILE A 30 -4.02 0.32 3.92
C ILE A 30 -2.81 0.41 2.99
N ILE A 31 -2.56 1.61 2.46
CA ILE A 31 -1.43 1.92 1.59
C ILE A 31 -0.68 3.11 2.19
N GLU A 32 0.66 3.02 2.24
CA GLU A 32 1.56 4.09 2.64
C GLU A 32 2.57 4.36 1.52
N VAL A 33 2.77 5.63 1.17
CA VAL A 33 3.80 6.08 0.25
C VAL A 33 5.02 6.50 1.07
N LEU A 34 6.11 5.78 0.88
CA LEU A 34 7.28 5.91 1.72
C LEU A 34 8.08 7.15 1.36
N SER A 35 8.41 7.93 2.40
CA SER A 35 9.38 9.02 2.33
C SER A 35 10.61 8.72 3.20
N PRO A 36 11.75 9.41 3.01
CA PRO A 36 12.91 9.23 3.88
C PRO A 36 12.62 9.38 5.38
N SER A 37 11.66 10.23 5.76
CA SER A 37 11.29 10.47 7.16
C SER A 37 10.34 9.42 7.74
N THR A 38 9.47 8.83 6.91
CA THR A 38 8.42 7.89 7.37
C THR A 38 8.79 6.42 7.12
N ARG A 39 9.70 6.13 6.18
CA ARG A 39 10.09 4.77 5.76
C ARG A 39 10.33 3.81 6.92
N ARG A 40 11.09 4.23 7.93
CA ARG A 40 11.39 3.37 9.08
C ARG A 40 10.14 3.05 9.90
N ILE A 41 9.30 4.04 10.19
CA ILE A 41 8.12 3.85 11.04
C ILE A 41 7.05 3.04 10.31
N ASP A 42 6.87 3.26 9.01
CA ASP A 42 5.90 2.55 8.18
C ASP A 42 6.30 1.06 8.05
N LYS A 43 7.57 0.76 7.73
CA LYS A 43 8.08 -0.62 7.62
C LYS A 43 8.11 -1.41 8.94
N THR A 44 7.99 -0.74 10.09
CA THR A 44 8.14 -1.39 11.40
C THR A 44 6.90 -1.24 12.27
N ILE A 45 6.77 -0.10 12.96
CA ILE A 45 5.79 0.13 14.02
C ILE A 45 4.38 0.13 13.44
N LYS A 46 4.14 0.91 12.38
CA LYS A 46 2.80 0.97 11.76
C LYS A 46 2.42 -0.35 11.12
N ARG A 47 3.32 -1.00 10.37
CA ARG A 47 3.07 -2.33 9.79
C ARG A 47 2.57 -3.32 10.84
N LEU A 48 3.27 -3.47 11.96
CA LEU A 48 2.86 -4.39 13.03
C LEU A 48 1.52 -3.99 13.66
N ALA A 49 1.29 -2.70 13.88
CA ALA A 49 0.03 -2.20 14.43
C ALA A 49 -1.16 -2.45 13.49
N TYR A 50 -0.98 -2.21 12.19
CA TYR A 50 -2.01 -2.40 11.18
C TYR A 50 -2.29 -3.88 10.91
N GLN A 51 -1.27 -4.73 10.79
CA GLN A 51 -1.45 -6.17 10.57
C GLN A 51 -2.18 -6.88 11.74
N ALA A 52 -2.23 -6.26 12.92
CA ALA A 52 -3.03 -6.74 14.04
C ALA A 52 -4.53 -6.43 13.91
N LEU A 53 -4.94 -5.54 12.99
CA LEU A 53 -6.34 -5.20 12.78
C LEU A 53 -7.12 -6.39 12.19
N PRO A 54 -8.24 -6.82 12.80
CA PRO A 54 -8.98 -8.00 12.35
C PRO A 54 -9.58 -7.90 10.95
N THR A 55 -9.75 -6.70 10.40
CA THR A 55 -10.38 -6.49 9.10
C THR A 55 -9.37 -6.33 7.96
N LEU A 56 -8.11 -5.99 8.27
CA LEU A 56 -7.10 -5.74 7.26
C LEU A 56 -6.80 -7.03 6.50
N GLN A 57 -6.81 -6.94 5.18
CA GLN A 57 -6.52 -8.02 4.25
C GLN A 57 -5.21 -7.76 3.51
N GLU A 58 -4.94 -6.50 3.13
CA GLU A 58 -3.72 -6.10 2.45
C GLU A 58 -3.09 -4.85 3.10
N TYR A 59 -1.77 -4.88 3.28
CA TYR A 59 -0.96 -3.72 3.63
C TYR A 59 0.07 -3.48 2.53
N VAL A 60 0.12 -2.27 2.00
CA VAL A 60 0.92 -1.93 0.82
C VAL A 60 1.88 -0.80 1.15
N LEU A 61 3.14 -0.96 0.77
CA LEU A 61 4.17 0.07 0.86
C LEU A 61 4.66 0.41 -0.54
N ILE A 62 4.60 1.68 -0.91
CA ILE A 62 5.03 2.17 -2.21
C ILE A 62 6.28 3.02 -2.01
N GLU A 63 7.40 2.65 -2.64
CA GLU A 63 8.59 3.51 -2.64
C GLU A 63 8.39 4.65 -3.65
N GLN A 64 8.66 5.90 -3.27
CA GLN A 64 8.56 7.04 -4.20
C GLN A 64 9.85 7.23 -5.03
N ASP A 65 11.00 6.87 -4.47
CA ASP A 65 12.33 7.13 -5.06
C ASP A 65 12.75 6.05 -6.08
N LYS A 66 12.11 4.87 -6.03
CA LYS A 66 12.33 3.72 -6.91
C LYS A 66 11.00 3.03 -7.19
N ALA A 67 10.87 2.38 -8.35
CA ALA A 67 9.63 1.71 -8.74
C ALA A 67 9.53 0.31 -8.12
N GLU A 68 9.25 0.27 -6.81
CA GLU A 68 9.10 -0.95 -6.03
C GLU A 68 7.91 -0.82 -5.08
N ILE A 69 7.02 -1.81 -5.13
CA ILE A 69 5.86 -1.91 -4.24
C ILE A 69 5.98 -3.20 -3.43
N GLU A 70 5.90 -3.08 -2.11
CA GLU A 70 5.81 -4.22 -1.20
C GLU A 70 4.34 -4.44 -0.82
N VAL A 71 3.81 -5.64 -1.07
CA VAL A 71 2.47 -6.04 -0.67
C VAL A 71 2.56 -7.14 0.36
N PHE A 72 1.86 -6.95 1.48
CA PHE A 72 1.69 -7.96 2.52
C PHE A 72 0.22 -8.36 2.54
N THR A 73 -0.07 -9.65 2.37
CA THR A 73 -1.45 -10.15 2.42
C THR A 73 -1.69 -11.04 3.63
N ARG A 74 -2.89 -11.00 4.19
CA ARG A 74 -3.24 -11.87 5.32
C ARG A 74 -3.25 -13.34 4.92
N SER A 75 -3.69 -13.63 3.70
CA SER A 75 -3.72 -14.99 3.13
C SER A 75 -2.33 -15.61 2.98
N SER A 76 -1.29 -14.80 2.75
CA SER A 76 0.11 -15.27 2.71
C SER A 76 0.76 -15.35 4.10
N GLY A 77 0.02 -15.04 5.17
CA GLY A 77 0.59 -14.91 6.52
C GLY A 77 1.50 -13.69 6.67
N TRP A 78 1.19 -12.60 5.94
CA TRP A 78 1.95 -11.35 5.93
C TRP A 78 3.38 -11.50 5.43
N GLN A 79 3.63 -12.44 4.53
CA GLN A 79 4.90 -12.49 3.79
C GLN A 79 4.95 -11.34 2.79
N ALA A 80 6.14 -10.77 2.59
CA ALA A 80 6.34 -9.69 1.63
C ALA A 80 6.38 -10.24 0.21
N GLU A 81 5.57 -9.67 -0.67
CA GLU A 81 5.64 -9.84 -2.11
C GLU A 81 6.06 -8.51 -2.74
N TYR A 82 6.96 -8.56 -3.72
CA TYR A 82 7.53 -7.38 -4.36
C TYR A 82 7.06 -7.30 -5.81
N TYR A 83 6.68 -6.08 -6.22
CA TYR A 83 6.17 -5.78 -7.54
C TYR A 83 6.93 -4.59 -8.14
N TYR A 84 7.20 -4.68 -9.43
CA TYR A 84 8.02 -3.74 -10.20
C TYR A 84 7.30 -3.32 -11.50
N LEU A 85 7.87 -2.37 -12.25
CA LEU A 85 7.35 -1.98 -13.57
C LEU A 85 7.25 -3.22 -14.48
N GLY A 86 6.14 -3.37 -15.19
CA GLY A 86 5.78 -4.56 -15.96
C GLY A 86 4.90 -5.56 -15.20
N ASP A 87 4.84 -5.48 -13.87
CA ASP A 87 4.00 -6.36 -13.05
C ASP A 87 2.56 -5.84 -12.89
N SER A 88 1.67 -6.75 -12.52
CA SER A 88 0.29 -6.44 -12.12
C SER A 88 0.07 -6.84 -10.66
N ILE A 89 -0.55 -5.96 -9.87
CA ILE A 89 -0.93 -6.25 -8.48
C ILE A 89 -2.42 -6.58 -8.43
N SER A 90 -2.77 -7.74 -7.87
CA SER A 90 -4.16 -8.14 -7.66
C SER A 90 -4.59 -7.95 -6.20
N PHE A 91 -5.51 -7.00 -5.96
CA PHE A 91 -6.16 -6.78 -4.67
C PHE A 91 -7.43 -7.63 -4.56
N ALA A 92 -7.27 -8.86 -4.09
CA ALA A 92 -8.34 -9.84 -4.03
C ALA A 92 -9.51 -9.40 -3.14
N SER A 93 -9.26 -8.64 -2.07
CA SER A 93 -10.30 -8.16 -1.16
C SER A 93 -11.34 -7.22 -1.80
N ILE A 94 -10.98 -6.59 -2.92
CA ILE A 94 -11.87 -5.68 -3.68
C ILE A 94 -12.06 -6.10 -5.15
N GLY A 95 -11.43 -7.20 -5.59
CA GLY A 95 -11.57 -7.72 -6.95
C GLY A 95 -11.00 -6.81 -8.02
N VAL A 96 -9.92 -6.07 -7.72
CA VAL A 96 -9.27 -5.13 -8.65
C VAL A 96 -7.84 -5.58 -8.94
N THR A 97 -7.41 -5.45 -10.19
CA THR A 97 -6.02 -5.60 -10.61
C THR A 97 -5.52 -4.29 -11.18
N VAL A 98 -4.33 -3.87 -10.78
CA VAL A 98 -3.72 -2.59 -11.16
C VAL A 98 -2.31 -2.85 -11.69
N GLN A 99 -1.95 -2.21 -12.80
CA GLN A 99 -0.58 -2.22 -13.30
C GLN A 99 0.31 -1.37 -12.40
N VAL A 100 1.56 -1.79 -12.17
CA VAL A 100 2.50 -0.95 -11.41
C VAL A 100 2.71 0.40 -12.08
N GLU A 101 2.68 0.45 -13.42
CA GLU A 101 2.76 1.68 -14.21
C GLU A 101 1.63 2.67 -13.92
N ASP A 102 0.42 2.17 -13.63
CA ASP A 102 -0.73 3.03 -13.32
C ASP A 102 -0.56 3.69 -11.94
N ILE A 103 0.06 2.98 -10.99
CA ILE A 103 0.38 3.52 -9.66
C ILE A 103 1.46 4.59 -9.75
N TYR A 104 2.47 4.37 -10.61
CA TYR A 104 3.55 5.32 -10.85
C TYR A 104 3.26 6.34 -11.95
N TYR A 105 2.00 6.44 -12.41
CA TYR A 105 1.63 7.38 -13.47
C TYR A 105 1.95 8.82 -13.03
N GLN A 106 2.74 9.53 -13.83
CA GLN A 106 3.26 10.88 -13.57
C GLN A 106 4.22 11.01 -12.37
N VAL A 107 4.76 9.90 -11.85
CA VAL A 107 5.85 9.94 -10.88
C VAL A 107 7.18 10.13 -11.61
N ASN A 108 8.00 11.06 -11.14
CA ASN A 108 9.31 11.34 -11.70
C ASN A 108 10.42 10.72 -10.83
N ASN A 109 10.81 9.48 -11.16
CA ASN A 109 11.98 8.81 -10.60
C ASN A 109 12.78 8.10 -11.71
N ASP A 110 14.03 7.74 -11.41
CA ASP A 110 14.97 7.22 -12.40
C ASP A 110 14.48 5.92 -13.07
N ASP A 111 13.81 5.04 -12.32
CA ASP A 111 13.27 3.77 -12.82
C ASP A 111 12.14 3.98 -13.84
N VAL A 112 11.16 4.83 -13.49
CA VAL A 112 10.03 5.17 -14.38
C VAL A 112 10.55 5.89 -15.63
N LEU A 113 11.48 6.83 -15.48
CA LEU A 113 12.10 7.52 -16.61
C LEU A 113 12.91 6.58 -17.51
N ALA A 114 13.54 5.55 -16.95
CA ALA A 114 14.25 4.53 -17.72
C ALA A 114 13.27 3.62 -18.46
N TYR A 115 12.15 3.26 -17.85
CA TYR A 115 11.15 2.36 -18.42
C TYR A 115 10.34 2.98 -19.57
N VAL A 116 10.01 4.27 -19.49
CA VAL A 116 9.21 4.97 -20.51
C VAL A 116 10.04 5.36 -21.74
N LYS A 117 11.37 5.32 -21.66
CA LYS A 117 12.22 5.65 -22.81
C LYS A 117 12.07 4.57 -23.89
N PRO A 118 11.71 4.93 -25.13
CA PRO A 118 11.72 3.97 -26.22
C PRO A 118 13.15 3.43 -26.41
N GLU A 119 13.30 2.12 -26.62
CA GLU A 119 14.54 1.55 -27.14
C GLU A 119 14.85 2.27 -28.47
N ASN A 120 16.02 2.92 -28.54
CA ASN A 120 16.53 3.53 -29.76
C ASN A 120 17.00 2.47 -30.75
#